data_AF-A0A520I647-F1
#
_entry.id   AF-A0A520I647-F1
#
_cell.length_a   1.000
_cell.length_b   1.000
_cell.length_c   1.000
_cell.angle_alpha   90.00
_cell.angle_beta   90.00
_cell.angle_gamma   90.00
#
_symmetry.space_group_name_H-M   'P 1'
#
loop_
_entity.id
_entity.type
_entity.pdbx_description
1 polymer ?
#
loop_
_entity_poly.entity_id
_entity_poly.type
_entity_poly.pdbx_seq_one_letter_code
_entity_poly.pdbx_strand_id
1 'polypeptide(L)' 'MIEQLQNDSLELLKQLITIQSFSKEEDKTADLIEQFLQQRNIQTNRKLNNIWAYNKHFDASDILQVQWQTGRSGRIAGLA' A
#
# COMPACT_ATOMS: atom_id res chain seq x y z
N MET A 1 -12.88 18.74 15.55
CA MET A 1 -12.74 17.51 14.74
C MET A 1 -11.78 17.70 13.57
N ILE A 2 -12.04 18.64 12.63
CA ILE A 2 -11.09 18.93 11.53
C ILE A 2 -9.73 19.40 12.04
N GLU A 3 -9.72 20.31 13.03
CA GLU A 3 -8.48 20.82 13.64
C GLU A 3 -7.59 19.72 14.21
N GLN A 4 -8.17 18.70 14.85
CA GLN A 4 -7.40 17.56 15.37
C GLN A 4 -6.76 16.76 14.23
N LEU A 5 -7.49 16.51 13.15
CA LEU A 5 -6.93 15.82 11.98
C LEU A 5 -5.81 16.63 11.31
N GLN A 6 -5.94 17.96 11.29
CA GLN A 6 -4.90 18.86 10.78
C GLN A 6 -3.65 18.83 11.66
N ASN A 7 -3.82 18.90 12.97
CA ASN A 7 -2.71 18.82 13.92
C ASN A 7 -2.01 17.47 13.85
N ASP A 8 -2.76 16.37 13.83
CA ASP A 8 -2.20 15.02 13.69
C ASP A 8 -1.42 14.85 12.38
N SER A 9 -1.95 15.40 11.28
CA SER A 9 -1.28 15.36 9.96
C SER A 9 -0.02 16.22 9.94
N LEU A 10 -0.05 17.38 10.59
CA LEU A 10 1.11 18.27 10.72
C LEU A 10 2.21 17.61 11.55
N GLU A 11 1.87 16.98 12.66
CA GLU A 11 2.84 16.25 13.49
C GLU A 11 3.41 15.02 12.78
N LEU A 12 2.60 14.28 12.04
CA LEU A 12 3.10 13.20 11.19
C LEU A 12 4.08 13.73 10.14
N LEU A 13 3.74 14.82 9.44
CA LEU A 13 4.59 15.41 8.42
C LEU A 13 5.93 15.88 9.00
N LYS A 14 5.92 16.53 10.17
CA LYS A 14 7.16 16.92 10.88
C LYS A 14 8.05 15.70 11.13
N GLN A 15 7.48 14.61 11.68
CA GLN A 15 8.23 13.39 11.93
C GLN A 15 8.79 12.77 10.64
N LEU A 16 7.99 12.70 9.58
CA LEU A 16 8.43 12.18 8.28
C LEU A 16 9.62 12.95 7.70
N ILE A 17 9.60 14.29 7.76
CA ILE A 17 10.69 15.13 7.23
C ILE A 17 12.00 14.94 8.01
N THR A 18 11.94 14.53 9.28
CA THR A 18 13.15 14.22 10.06
C THR A 18 13.79 12.88 9.69
N ILE A 19 13.06 12.00 9.03
CA ILE A 19 13.55 10.68 8.60
C ILE A 19 14.16 10.83 7.21
N GLN A 20 15.44 10.52 7.08
CA GLN A 20 16.06 10.38 5.77
C GLN A 20 15.41 9.21 5.02
N SER A 21 14.94 9.46 3.80
CA SER A 21 14.22 8.48 2.99
C SER A 21 14.62 8.57 1.52
N PHE A 22 15.90 8.34 1.25
CA PHE A 22 16.37 8.24 -0.13
C PHE A 22 15.80 6.99 -0.81
N SER A 23 15.86 6.96 -2.13
CA SER A 23 15.33 5.82 -2.89
C SER A 23 15.98 4.51 -2.41
N LYS A 24 15.14 3.57 -1.95
CA LYS A 24 15.48 2.25 -1.35
C LYS A 24 15.86 2.27 0.14
N GLU A 25 15.80 3.41 0.80
CA GLU A 25 16.11 3.60 2.23
C GLU A 25 14.89 4.11 3.02
N GLU A 26 13.68 3.80 2.55
CA GLU A 26 12.44 4.32 3.13
C GLU A 26 11.85 3.41 4.22
N ASP A 27 12.62 2.47 4.78
CA ASP A 27 12.16 1.47 5.75
C ASP A 27 11.59 2.12 7.01
N LYS A 28 12.29 3.10 7.57
CA LYS A 28 11.85 3.84 8.76
C LYS A 28 10.66 4.76 8.47
N THR A 29 10.61 5.34 7.27
CA THR A 29 9.46 6.15 6.83
C THR A 29 8.22 5.28 6.73
N ALA A 30 8.37 4.08 6.17
CA ALA A 30 7.30 3.09 6.12
C ALA A 30 6.86 2.69 7.53
N ASP A 31 7.78 2.35 8.44
CA ASP A 31 7.45 2.02 9.83
C ASP A 31 6.60 3.10 10.52
N LEU A 32 6.98 4.37 10.35
CA LEU A 32 6.24 5.50 10.93
C LEU A 32 4.81 5.61 10.37
N ILE A 33 4.64 5.49 9.05
CA ILE A 33 3.32 5.58 8.40
C ILE A 33 2.43 4.41 8.85
N GLU A 34 2.98 3.20 8.87
CA GLU A 34 2.27 2.00 9.29
C GLU A 34 1.79 2.14 10.75
N GLN A 35 2.68 2.54 11.66
CA GLN A 35 2.33 2.76 13.06
C GLN A 35 1.25 3.85 13.22
N PHE A 36 1.37 4.97 12.49
CA PHE A 36 0.39 6.06 12.55
C PHE A 36 -1.04 5.60 12.17
N LEU A 37 -1.15 4.71 11.17
CA LEU A 37 -2.42 4.12 10.74
C LEU A 37 -2.94 3.10 11.76
N GLN A 38 -2.06 2.22 12.26
CA GLN A 38 -2.43 1.20 13.25
C GLN A 38 -2.93 1.80 14.57
N GLN A 39 -2.32 2.90 15.04
CA GLN A 39 -2.79 3.65 16.22
C GLN A 39 -4.23 4.19 16.06
N ARG A 40 -4.71 4.33 14.83
CA ARG A 40 -6.09 4.73 14.50
C ARG A 40 -6.99 3.54 14.20
N ASN A 41 -6.55 2.33 14.55
CA ASN A 41 -7.24 1.06 14.28
C ASN A 41 -7.48 0.81 12.78
N ILE A 42 -6.60 1.31 11.91
CA ILE A 42 -6.61 1.03 10.48
C ILE A 42 -5.69 -0.16 10.23
N GLN A 43 -6.24 -1.27 9.73
CA GLN A 43 -5.45 -2.42 9.34
C GLN A 43 -4.63 -2.12 8.08
N THR A 44 -3.32 -2.24 8.19
CA THR A 44 -2.37 -2.03 7.10
C THR A 44 -1.91 -3.34 6.49
N ASN A 45 -1.54 -3.28 5.22
CA ASN A 45 -0.77 -4.31 4.54
C ASN A 45 0.55 -3.68 4.10
N ARG A 46 1.61 -4.48 4.06
CA ARG A 46 2.94 -4.01 3.73
C ARG A 46 3.70 -5.00 2.85
N LYS A 47 4.45 -4.45 1.89
CA LYS A 47 5.45 -5.17 1.10
C LYS A 47 6.67 -4.28 0.89
N LEU A 48 7.79 -4.64 1.51
CA LEU A 48 8.97 -3.78 1.62
C LEU A 48 8.56 -2.42 2.22
N ASN A 49 8.82 -1.32 1.52
CA ASN A 49 8.49 0.04 1.99
C ASN A 49 7.14 0.54 1.45
N ASN A 50 6.36 -0.31 0.77
CA ASN A 50 5.02 0.04 0.29
C ASN A 50 3.98 -0.38 1.33
N ILE A 51 3.13 0.57 1.73
CA ILE A 51 2.05 0.38 2.69
C ILE A 51 0.73 0.78 2.06
N TRP A 52 -0.30 -0.03 2.26
CA TRP A 52 -1.65 0.28 1.83
C TRP A 52 -2.68 -0.24 2.83
N ALA A 53 -3.88 0.34 2.80
CA ALA A 53 -5.01 -0.09 3.60
C ALA A 53 -6.26 -0.15 2.73
N TYR A 54 -7.17 -1.06 3.05
CA TYR A 54 -8.48 -1.12 2.41
C TYR A 54 -9.48 -0.28 3.21
N ASN A 55 -10.48 0.26 2.53
CA ASN A 55 -11.62 0.86 3.22
C ASN A 55 -12.31 -0.23 4.08
N LYS A 56 -12.86 0.16 5.23
CA LYS A 56 -13.56 -0.77 6.13
C LYS A 56 -14.74 -1.51 5.47
N HIS A 57 -15.36 -0.89 4.46
CA HIS A 57 -16.49 -1.44 3.70
C HIS A 57 -16.05 -2.03 2.36
N PHE A 58 -14.75 -2.24 2.16
CA PHE A 58 -14.24 -2.87 0.95
C PHE A 58 -14.69 -4.34 0.89
N ASP A 59 -15.45 -4.67 -0.15
CA ASP A 59 -15.79 -6.04 -0.51
C ASP A 59 -14.98 -6.45 -1.75
N ALA A 60 -14.19 -7.52 -1.63
CA ALA A 60 -13.41 -8.05 -2.74
C ALA A 60 -14.27 -8.58 -3.89
N SER A 61 -15.55 -8.86 -3.62
CA SER A 61 -16.55 -9.31 -4.60
C SER A 61 -16.95 -8.18 -5.57
N ASP A 62 -16.73 -6.91 -5.20
CA ASP A 62 -16.95 -5.75 -6.07
C ASP A 62 -15.90 -5.64 -7.18
N ILE A 63 -14.74 -6.29 -7.01
CA ILE A 63 -13.78 -6.44 -8.10
C ILE A 63 -14.31 -7.52 -9.04
N LEU A 64 -14.87 -7.09 -10.18
CA LEU A 64 -15.13 -7.95 -11.31
C LEU A 64 -13.84 -8.72 -11.62
N GLN A 65 -13.85 -10.03 -11.36
CA GLN A 65 -12.80 -10.96 -11.73
C GLN A 65 -12.73 -11.01 -13.26
N VAL A 66 -11.95 -10.11 -13.87
CA VAL A 66 -11.60 -10.24 -15.29
C VAL A 66 -10.65 -11.42 -15.40
N GLN A 67 -11.19 -12.57 -15.77
CA GLN A 67 -10.36 -13.70 -16.16
C GLN A 67 -9.64 -13.34 -17.46
N TRP A 68 -8.34 -13.08 -17.36
CA TRP A 68 -7.47 -13.08 -18.53
C TRP A 68 -7.44 -14.49 -19.12
N GLN A 69 -8.24 -14.71 -20.16
CA GLN A 69 -8.04 -15.86 -21.04
C GLN A 69 -6.71 -15.65 -21.76
N THR A 70 -5.62 -16.11 -21.16
CA THR A 70 -4.36 -16.24 -21.87
C THR A 70 -4.53 -17.32 -22.94
N GLY A 71 -4.94 -16.88 -24.13
CA GLY A 71 -4.89 -17.68 -25.35
C GLY A 71 -3.45 -17.92 -25.78
N ARG A 72 -2.68 -18.67 -25.00
CA ARG A 72 -1.44 -19.30 -25.43
C ARG A 72 -1.39 -20.72 -24.88
N SER A 73 -2.13 -21.60 -25.56
CA SER A 73 -1.79 -23.01 -25.60
C SER A 73 -0.44 -23.13 -26.29
N GLY A 74 0.61 -23.36 -25.50
CA GLY A 74 1.89 -23.79 -26.03
C GLY A 74 1.90 -25.31 -26.15
N ARG A 75 2.28 -25.84 -27.32
CA ARG A 75 3.57 -26.55 -27.46
C ARG A 75 3.84 -27.04 -28.90
N ILE A 76 5.00 -26.58 -29.39
CA ILE A 76 6.09 -27.26 -30.11
C ILE A 76 5.90 -27.89 -31.50
N ALA A 77 6.96 -27.64 -32.28
CA ALA A 77 7.67 -28.56 -33.18
C ALA A 77 7.23 -28.65 -34.64
N GLY A 78 8.22 -28.43 -35.52
CA GLY A 78 8.38 -29.23 -36.73
C GLY A 78 8.07 -28.51 -38.05
N LEU A 79 9.14 -28.05 -38.71
CA LEU A 79 9.46 -28.35 -40.12
C LEU A 79 8.28 -28.73 -41.05
N ALA A 80 7.91 -27.79 -41.93
CA ALA A 80 7.71 -27.93 -43.39
C ALA A 80 6.83 -26.78 -43.91
#